data_AF-A0A2E8GK61-F1
#
_entry.id   AF-A0A2E8GK61-F1
#
_cell.length_a   1.000
_cell.length_b   1.000
_cell.length_c   1.000
_cell.angle_alpha   90.00
_cell.angle_beta   90.00
_cell.angle_gamma   90.00
#
_symmetry.space_group_name_H-M   'P 1'
#
loop_
_entity.id
_entity.type
_entity.pdbx_description
1 polymer ?
#
loop_
_entity_poly.entity_id
_entity_poly.type
_entity_poly.pdbx_seq_one_letter_code
_entity_poly.pdbx_strand_id
1 'polypeptide(L)' 'MTGNGIVGSEARPNALCLGPQGRFLYSAGQESGRIAVFSVNSDSGKLTPLETYPLGNAPVWVSITELPG' A
#
# COMPACT_ATOMS: atom_id res chain seq x y z
N MET A 1 -13.59 -20.12 0.62
CA MET A 1 -13.99 -18.71 0.81
C MET A 1 -13.07 -17.86 -0.04
N THR A 2 -13.62 -17.32 -1.12
CA THR A 2 -12.96 -16.89 -2.36
C THR A 2 -13.75 -15.70 -2.90
N GLY A 3 -13.13 -14.57 -3.29
CA GLY A 3 -13.72 -13.69 -4.31
C GLY A 3 -14.14 -12.23 -4.00
N ASN A 4 -13.80 -11.59 -2.87
CA ASN A 4 -14.31 -10.23 -2.57
C ASN A 4 -13.31 -9.07 -2.76
N GLY A 5 -12.12 -9.29 -3.35
CA GLY A 5 -11.14 -8.22 -3.54
C GLY A 5 -10.58 -7.61 -2.24
N ILE A 6 -10.80 -8.26 -1.09
CA ILE A 6 -10.26 -7.84 0.20
C ILE A 6 -8.86 -8.43 0.36
N VAL A 7 -7.88 -7.57 0.60
CA VAL A 7 -6.49 -7.95 0.86
C VAL A 7 -6.07 -7.38 2.21
N GLY A 8 -5.49 -8.23 3.06
CA GLY A 8 -4.97 -7.82 4.35
C GLY A 8 -3.80 -6.85 4.20
N SER A 9 -3.69 -5.91 5.14
CA SER A 9 -2.62 -4.92 5.19
C SER A 9 -2.13 -4.75 6.63
N GLU A 10 -1.40 -3.68 6.89
CA GLU A 10 -0.89 -3.31 8.20
C GLU A 10 -2.00 -2.90 9.19
N ALA A 11 -1.72 -2.99 10.49
CA ALA A 11 -2.67 -2.65 11.55
C ALA A 11 -3.04 -1.16 11.53
N ARG A 12 -4.36 -0.89 11.57
CA ARG A 12 -4.98 0.44 11.50
C ARG A 12 -4.42 1.28 10.32
N PRO A 13 -4.68 0.88 9.07
CA PRO A 13 -4.19 1.62 7.91
C PRO A 13 -4.92 2.94 7.81
N ASN A 14 -4.20 4.05 7.91
CA ASN A 14 -4.78 5.40 7.91
C ASN A 14 -4.39 6.24 6.69
N ALA A 15 -3.38 5.79 5.94
CA ALA A 15 -2.94 6.43 4.71
C ALA A 15 -2.74 5.37 3.61
N LEU A 16 -3.34 5.65 2.46
CA LEU A 16 -3.22 4.86 1.24
C LEU A 16 -2.74 5.77 0.11
N CYS A 17 -1.84 5.29 -0.73
CA CYS A 17 -1.41 6.02 -1.92
C CYS A 17 -1.16 5.03 -3.06
N LEU A 18 -1.68 5.35 -4.25
CA LEU A 18 -1.34 4.63 -5.48
C LEU A 18 -0.07 5.24 -6.06
N GLY A 19 0.84 4.37 -6.48
CA GLY A 19 2.01 4.78 -7.22
C GLY A 19 1.64 5.37 -8.59
N PRO A 20 2.53 6.17 -9.17
CA PRO A 20 2.45 6.60 -10.56
C PRO A 20 2.22 5.40 -11.49
N GLN A 21 1.35 5.57 -12.48
CA GLN A 21 0.86 4.51 -13.37
C GLN A 21 0.00 3.42 -12.73
N GLY A 22 -0.37 3.55 -11.45
CA GLY A 22 -1.32 2.66 -10.78
C GLY A 22 -0.83 1.21 -10.61
N ARG A 23 0.46 0.94 -10.82
CA ARG A 23 1.05 -0.42 -10.73
C ARG A 23 1.30 -0.88 -9.30
N PHE A 24 1.35 0.05 -8.35
CA PHE A 24 1.63 -0.23 -6.95
C PHE A 24 0.64 0.49 -6.04
N LEU A 25 0.28 -0.14 -4.93
CA LEU A 25 -0.48 0.45 -3.83
C LEU A 25 0.37 0.39 -2.57
N TYR A 26 0.36 1.47 -1.80
CA TYR A 26 1.07 1.60 -0.55
C TYR A 26 0.07 1.85 0.57
N SER A 27 0.19 1.12 1.67
CA SER A 27 -0.70 1.19 2.82
C SER A 27 0.07 1.31 4.12
N ALA A 28 0.00 2.48 4.76
CA ALA A 28 0.70 2.74 6.00
C ALA A 28 -0.18 2.41 7.20
N GLY A 29 0.29 1.48 8.04
CA GLY A 29 -0.33 1.11 9.30
C GLY A 29 0.08 2.06 10.41
N GLN A 30 -0.88 2.80 10.95
CA GLN A 30 -0.62 3.73 12.05
C GLN A 30 -0.17 2.99 13.30
N GLU A 31 -0.75 1.82 13.59
CA GLU A 31 -0.41 1.05 14.78
C GLU A 31 0.87 0.24 14.60
N SER A 32 1.09 -0.33 13.42
CA SER A 32 2.28 -1.13 13.20
C SER A 32 3.54 -0.26 12.99
N GLY A 33 3.38 0.99 12.56
CA GLY A 33 4.52 1.83 12.22
C GLY A 33 5.24 1.37 10.95
N ARG A 34 4.52 0.69 10.06
CA ARG A 34 5.06 0.09 8.83
C ARG A 34 4.19 0.46 7.63
N ILE A 35 4.75 0.24 6.44
CA ILE A 35 4.04 0.37 5.16
C ILE A 35 4.08 -0.95 4.43
N ALA A 36 2.92 -1.47 4.05
CA ALA A 36 2.79 -2.60 3.15
C ALA A 36 2.71 -2.11 1.70
N VAL A 37 3.43 -2.77 0.81
CA VAL A 37 3.46 -2.51 -0.63
C VAL A 37 2.80 -3.66 -1.37
N PHE A 38 1.95 -3.33 -2.32
CA PHE A 38 1.24 -4.29 -3.16
C PHE A 38 1.49 -3.96 -4.63
N SER A 39 1.63 -4.97 -5.49
CA SER A 39 1.44 -4.78 -6.93
C SER A 39 -0.04 -4.83 -7.27
N VAL A 40 -0.43 -4.07 -8.29
CA VAL A 40 -1.80 -3.98 -8.78
C VAL A 40 -1.85 -4.59 -10.18
N ASN A 41 -2.71 -5.59 -10.38
CA ASN A 41 -3.02 -6.07 -11.71
C ASN A 41 -3.89 -5.03 -12.45
N SER A 42 -3.42 -4.54 -13.61
CA SER A 42 -4.08 -3.46 -14.37
C SER A 42 -5.49 -3.78 -14.83
N ASP A 43 -5.76 -5.04 -15.14
CA ASP A 43 -7.01 -5.46 -15.78
C ASP A 43 -8.10 -5.77 -14.76
N SER A 44 -7.70 -6.29 -13.59
CA SER A 44 -8.61 -6.79 -12.57
C SER A 44 -8.58 -6.01 -11.25
N GLY A 45 -7.60 -5.13 -11.05
CA GLY A 45 -7.38 -4.41 -9.79
C GLY A 45 -6.93 -5.30 -8.63
N LYS A 46 -6.65 -6.59 -8.87
CA LYS A 46 -6.18 -7.51 -7.82
C LYS A 46 -4.86 -7.04 -7.26
N LEU A 47 -4.79 -7.01 -5.93
CA LEU A 47 -3.59 -6.65 -5.18
C LEU A 47 -2.81 -7.93 -4.83
N THR A 48 -1.52 -7.93 -5.12
CA THR A 48 -0.59 -8.97 -4.68
C THR A 48 0.39 -8.34 -3.68
N PRO A 49 0.48 -8.85 -2.44
CA PRO A 49 1.45 -8.36 -1.47
C PRO A 49 2.89 -8.52 -1.99
N LEU A 50 3.73 -7.51 -1.77
CA LEU A 50 5.15 -7.55 -2.12
C LEU A 50 6.01 -7.55 -0.86
N GLU A 51 6.16 -6.39 -0.24
CA GLU A 51 7.07 -6.19 0.89
C GLU A 51 6.46 -5.22 1.92
N THR A 52 7.03 -5.25 3.13
CA THR A 52 6.68 -4.33 4.21
C THR A 52 7.93 -3.64 4.73
N TYR A 53 7.90 -2.31 4.86
CA TYR A 53 9.01 -1.50 5.35
C TYR A 53 8.68 -0.78 6.66
N PRO A 54 9.63 -0.61 7.59
CA PRO A 54 9.44 0.22 8.78
C PRO A 54 9.37 1.71 8.40
N LEU A 55 8.44 2.45 8.99
CA LEU A 55 8.31 3.90 8.86
C LEU A 55 8.59 4.66 10.17
N GLY A 56 8.52 3.98 11.32
CA GLY A 56 8.60 4.59 12.65
C GLY A 56 7.21 4.81 13.25
N ASN A 57 7.07 5.80 14.14
CA ASN A 57 5.86 5.92 14.95
C ASN A 57 4.69 6.54 14.19
N ALA A 58 3.55 5.83 14.18
CA ALA A 58 2.25 6.35 13.77
C ALA A 58 2.25 7.18 12.47
N PRO A 59 2.62 6.58 11.32
CA PRO A 59 2.49 7.28 10.04
C PRO A 59 1.05 7.74 9.85
N VAL A 60 0.87 8.95 9.30
CA VAL A 60 -0.45 9.57 9.07
C VAL A 60 -0.69 10.01 7.63
N TRP A 61 0.37 10.08 6.83
CA TRP A 61 0.30 10.54 5.44
C TRP A 61 1.36 9.86 4.59
N VAL A 62 1.01 9.56 3.34
CA VAL A 62 1.91 9.03 2.33
C VAL A 62 1.69 9.81 1.04
N SER A 63 2.77 10.25 0.42
CA SER A 63 2.75 10.86 -0.91
C SER A 63 3.82 10.20 -1.76
N ILE A 64 3.50 9.96 -3.03
CA ILE A 64 4.41 9.36 -4.00
C ILE A 64 4.54 10.34 -5.15
N THR A 65 5.78 10.63 -5.53
CA THR A 65 6.10 11.47 -6.68
C THR A 65 7.05 10.71 -7.59
N GLU A 66 6.87 10.87 -8.91
CA GLU A 66 7.95 10.55 -9.84
C GLU A 66 9.00 11.65 -9.72
N LEU A 67 10.27 11.26 -9.69
CA LEU A 67 11.37 12.21 -9.81
C LEU A 67 11.70 12.34 -11.30
N PRO A 68 11.95 13.58 -11.80
CA PRO A 68 12.51 13.76 -13.12
C PRO A 68 13.83 12.97 -13.24
N GLY A 69 14.02 12.32 -14.39
CA GLY A 69 15.29 11.70 -14.76
C GLY A 69 16.33 12.70 -15.24
#